data_AF-A0A5S9PN18-F1
#
_entry.id   AF-A0A5S9PN18-F1
#
_cell.length_a   1.000
_cell.length_b   1.000
_cell.length_c   1.000
_cell.angle_alpha   90.00
_cell.angle_beta   90.00
_cell.angle_gamma   90.00
#
_symmetry.space_group_name_H-M   'P 1'
#
loop_
_entity.id
_entity.type
_entity.pdbx_description
1 polymer ?
#
loop_
_entity_poly.entity_id
_entity_poly.type
_entity_poly.pdbx_seq_one_letter_code
_entity_poly.pdbx_strand_id
1 'polypeptide(L)'
;MKFRLLVLLYCLSIFPIAHAASWQACRAKKIETVRLEQALGNGKKLKGYKSGATMKKARRSKEEWIWKNCRYYASRLRDIERDMM
;
A
#
# COMPACT_ATOMS: atom_id res chain seq x y z
N MET A 1 43.64 13.35 14.71
CA MET A 1 42.23 13.16 15.13
C MET A 1 41.23 13.85 14.19
N LYS A 2 41.38 13.73 12.85
CA LYS A 2 40.47 14.37 11.87
C LYS A 2 39.68 13.38 11.02
N PHE A 3 40.20 12.16 10.84
CA PHE A 3 39.55 11.10 10.06
C PHE A 3 38.37 10.42 10.76
N ARG A 4 38.28 10.49 12.09
CA ARG A 4 37.18 9.86 12.85
C ARG A 4 35.85 10.60 12.71
N LEU A 5 35.87 11.91 12.45
CA LEU A 5 34.64 12.71 12.25
C LEU A 5 34.01 12.49 10.86
N LEU A 6 34.82 12.26 9.83
CA LEU A 6 34.32 12.06 8.46
C LEU A 6 33.55 10.74 8.29
N VAL A 7 33.93 9.70 9.02
CA VAL A 7 33.24 8.39 8.98
C VAL A 7 31.87 8.48 9.64
N LEU A 8 31.72 9.30 10.69
CA LEU A 8 30.46 9.49 11.41
C LEU A 8 29.42 10.26 10.57
N LEU A 9 29.86 11.18 9.72
CA LEU A 9 28.97 11.92 8.80
C LEU A 9 28.51 11.09 7.60
N TYR A 10 29.30 10.11 7.14
CA TYR A 10 28.94 9.27 6.00
C TYR A 10 27.87 8.20 6.34
N CYS A 11 27.72 7.85 7.62
CA CYS A 11 26.71 6.87 8.06
C CYS A 11 25.27 7.40 8.09
N LEU A 12 25.06 8.72 8.08
CA LEU A 12 23.72 9.33 8.14
C LEU A 12 22.97 9.34 6.80
N SER A 13 23.66 9.06 5.68
CA SER A 13 23.07 9.04 4.33
C SER A 13 22.40 7.73 3.92
N ILE A 14 22.39 6.71 4.78
CA ILE A 14 21.80 5.39 4.46
C ILE A 14 20.54 5.11 5.28
N PHE A 15 19.85 6.15 5.76
CA PHE A 15 18.49 5.96 6.24
C PHE A 15 17.60 5.71 5.01
N PRO A 16 16.96 4.53 4.88
CA PRO A 16 15.91 4.37 3.89
C PRO A 16 14.82 5.32 4.33
N ILE A 17 14.71 6.45 3.63
CA ILE A 17 13.60 7.38 3.82
C ILE A 17 12.38 6.53 3.52
N ALA A 18 11.64 6.13 4.56
CA ALA A 18 10.36 5.47 4.42
C ALA A 18 9.44 6.50 3.77
N HIS A 19 9.45 6.56 2.44
CA HIS A 19 8.60 7.46 1.67
C HIS A 19 7.18 6.98 1.91
N ALA A 20 6.50 7.59 2.88
CA ALA A 20 5.06 7.48 3.02
C ALA A 20 4.48 7.81 1.64
N ALA A 21 3.70 6.87 1.08
CA ALA A 21 3.12 7.10 -0.23
C ALA A 21 2.18 8.31 -0.16
N SER A 22 2.02 9.02 -1.28
CA SER A 22 1.09 10.15 -1.33
C SER A 22 -0.34 9.68 -1.03
N TRP A 23 -1.16 10.59 -0.49
CA TRP A 23 -2.57 10.31 -0.24
C TRP A 23 -3.29 9.79 -1.48
N GLN A 24 -3.01 10.36 -2.65
CA GLN A 24 -3.60 9.94 -3.92
C GLN A 24 -3.26 8.48 -4.25
N ALA A 25 -2.01 8.06 -4.05
CA ALA A 25 -1.59 6.68 -4.29
C ALA A 25 -2.26 5.70 -3.31
N CYS A 26 -2.34 6.08 -2.03
CA CYS A 26 -3.03 5.30 -0.99
C CYS A 26 -4.52 5.15 -1.28
N ARG A 27 -5.19 6.25 -1.65
CA ARG A 27 -6.60 6.26 -2.05
C ARG A 27 -6.86 5.35 -3.25
N ALA A 28 -6.07 5.51 -4.32
CA ALA A 28 -6.22 4.68 -5.51
C ALA A 28 -6.07 3.19 -5.18
N LYS A 29 -5.05 2.82 -4.41
CA LYS A 29 -4.83 1.41 -4.00
C LYS A 29 -5.96 0.86 -3.15
N LYS A 30 -6.50 1.64 -2.21
CA LYS A 30 -7.64 1.19 -1.38
C LYS A 30 -8.90 0.99 -2.21
N ILE A 31 -9.21 1.91 -3.13
CA ILE A 31 -10.34 1.77 -4.07
C ILE A 31 -10.20 0.48 -4.89
N GLU A 32 -9.01 0.19 -5.43
CA GLU A 32 -8.76 -1.07 -6.15
C GLU A 32 -8.97 -2.30 -5.26
N THR A 33 -8.51 -2.26 -4.01
CA THR A 33 -8.68 -3.35 -3.04
C THR A 33 -10.16 -3.60 -2.76
N VAL A 34 -10.95 -2.56 -2.48
CA VAL A 34 -12.39 -2.69 -2.20
C VAL A 34 -13.13 -3.24 -3.43
N ARG A 35 -12.80 -2.76 -4.64
CA ARG A 35 -13.38 -3.33 -5.88
C ARG A 35 -13.08 -4.81 -6.06
N LEU A 36 -11.87 -5.25 -5.72
CA LEU A 36 -11.49 -6.66 -5.76
C LEU A 36 -12.29 -7.47 -4.74
N GLU A 37 -12.50 -6.92 -3.55
CA GLU A 37 -13.28 -7.56 -2.49
C GLU A 37 -14.74 -7.72 -2.88
N GLN A 38 -15.40 -6.66 -3.38
CA GLN A 38 -16.76 -6.73 -3.89
C GLN A 38 -16.91 -7.74 -5.02
N ALA A 39 -15.97 -7.74 -5.98
CA ALA A 39 -16.00 -8.69 -7.07
C ALA A 39 -15.85 -10.14 -6.58
N LEU A 40 -14.98 -10.38 -5.59
CA LEU A 40 -14.84 -11.70 -4.95
C LEU A 40 -16.10 -12.12 -4.19
N GLY A 41 -16.75 -11.18 -3.47
CA GLY A 41 -18.00 -11.44 -2.76
C GLY A 41 -19.15 -11.80 -3.70
N ASN A 42 -19.22 -11.11 -4.85
CA ASN A 42 -20.23 -11.35 -5.88
C ASN A 42 -19.91 -12.53 -6.83
N GLY A 43 -18.82 -13.27 -6.59
CA GLY A 43 -18.36 -14.34 -7.48
C GLY A 43 -17.97 -13.86 -8.89
N LYS A 44 -17.79 -12.55 -9.09
CA LYS A 44 -17.52 -11.92 -10.39
C LYS A 44 -16.02 -11.84 -10.65
N LYS A 45 -15.57 -12.34 -11.80
CA LYS A 45 -14.18 -12.17 -12.25
C LYS A 45 -13.98 -10.80 -12.90
N LEU A 46 -13.02 -10.01 -12.41
CA LEU A 46 -12.62 -8.75 -13.04
C LEU A 46 -11.73 -8.99 -14.26
N LYS A 47 -11.88 -8.15 -15.29
CA LYS A 47 -11.04 -8.17 -16.51
C LYS A 47 -9.58 -7.93 -16.12
N GLY A 48 -8.67 -8.73 -16.68
CA GLY A 48 -7.24 -8.69 -16.37
C GLY A 48 -6.77 -9.70 -15.31
N TYR A 49 -7.69 -10.41 -14.66
CA TYR A 49 -7.34 -11.50 -13.74
C TYR A 49 -7.60 -12.88 -14.35
N LYS A 50 -6.61 -13.77 -14.22
CA LYS A 50 -6.69 -15.14 -14.76
C LYS A 50 -7.73 -15.98 -14.01
N SER A 51 -7.80 -15.87 -12.68
CA SER A 51 -8.74 -16.61 -11.85
C SER A 51 -9.11 -15.84 -10.57
N GLY A 52 -10.14 -16.31 -9.85
CA GLY A 52 -10.49 -15.79 -8.53
C GLY A 52 -9.35 -15.93 -7.51
N ALA A 53 -8.51 -16.96 -7.62
CA ALA A 53 -7.31 -17.11 -6.81
C ALA A 53 -6.29 -15.98 -7.10
N THR A 54 -6.11 -15.60 -8.37
CA THR A 54 -5.27 -14.46 -8.74
C THR A 54 -5.82 -13.15 -8.17
N MET A 55 -7.15 -12.97 -8.16
CA MET A 55 -7.79 -11.80 -7.54
C MET A 55 -7.54 -11.75 -6.02
N LYS A 56 -7.72 -12.88 -5.32
CA LYS A 56 -7.42 -12.98 -3.88
C LYS A 56 -5.95 -12.64 -3.57
N LYS A 57 -5.01 -13.16 -4.37
CA LYS A 57 -3.58 -12.84 -4.25
C LYS A 57 -3.32 -11.36 -4.50
N ALA A 58 -3.93 -10.79 -5.54
CA ALA A 58 -3.78 -9.38 -5.88
C ALA A 58 -4.38 -8.45 -4.82
N ARG A 59 -5.50 -8.83 -4.19
CA ARG A 59 -6.09 -8.11 -3.06
C ARG A 59 -5.11 -8.08 -1.88
N ARG A 60 -4.64 -9.25 -1.43
CA ARG A 60 -3.68 -9.36 -0.31
C ARG A 60 -2.40 -8.55 -0.54
N SER A 61 -1.84 -8.63 -1.74
CA SER A 61 -0.63 -7.85 -2.10
C SER A 61 -0.86 -6.33 -2.03
N LYS A 62 -2.05 -5.86 -2.41
CA LYS A 62 -2.40 -4.44 -2.27
C LYS A 62 -2.63 -4.05 -0.81
N GLU A 63 -3.31 -4.88 -0.02
CA GLU A 63 -3.50 -4.66 1.42
C GLU A 63 -2.16 -4.55 2.15
N GLU A 64 -1.21 -5.44 1.84
CA GLU A 64 0.14 -5.41 2.38
C GLU A 64 0.88 -4.12 1.99
N TRP A 65 0.76 -3.68 0.73
CA TRP A 65 1.35 -2.42 0.29
C TRP A 65 0.75 -1.22 1.03
N ILE A 66 -0.58 -1.18 1.20
CA ILE A 66 -1.27 -0.11 1.94
C ILE A 66 -0.78 -0.09 3.39
N TRP A 67 -0.67 -1.26 4.04
CA TRP A 67 -0.20 -1.36 5.42
C TRP A 67 1.23 -0.81 5.59
N LYS A 68 2.13 -1.09 4.63
CA LYS A 68 3.52 -0.60 4.66
C LYS A 68 3.65 0.89 4.34
N ASN A 69 2.84 1.41 3.41
CA ASN A 69 3.08 2.73 2.81
C ASN A 69 2.09 3.82 3.24
N CYS A 70 0.93 3.46 3.79
CA CYS A 70 -0.19 4.37 3.98
C CYS A 70 -0.66 4.48 5.44
N ARG A 71 0.19 4.10 6.40
CA ARG A 71 -0.14 4.06 7.84
C ARG A 71 -0.69 5.39 8.37
N TYR A 72 -0.15 6.52 7.88
CA TYR A 72 -0.61 7.87 8.25
C TYR A 72 -2.05 8.18 7.83
N TYR A 73 -2.60 7.47 6.85
CA TYR A 73 -3.94 7.71 6.31
C TYR A 73 -4.97 6.66 6.75
N ALA A 74 -4.67 5.85 7.77
CA ALA A 74 -5.51 4.73 8.19
C ALA A 74 -7.00 5.10 8.38
N SER A 75 -7.29 6.23 9.03
CA SER A 75 -8.68 6.70 9.21
C SER A 75 -9.36 6.99 7.88
N ARG A 76 -8.72 7.79 7.00
CA ARG A 76 -9.29 8.12 5.68
C ARG A 76 -9.45 6.89 4.77
N LEU A 77 -8.59 5.88 4.93
CA LEU A 77 -8.71 4.62 4.20
C LEU A 77 -9.92 3.80 4.66
N ARG A 78 -10.28 3.86 5.95
CA ARG A 78 -11.51 3.25 6.48
C ARG A 78 -12.76 3.98 6.00
N ASP A 79 -12.69 5.30 5.83
CA ASP A 79 -13.81 6.06 5.29
C ASP A 79 -14.08 5.66 3.83
N ILE A 80 -13.05 5.52 3.00
CA ILE A 80 -13.19 5.00 1.62
C ILE A 80 -13.83 3.61 1.60
N GLU A 81 -13.43 2.74 2.52
CA GLU A 81 -14.00 1.38 2.62
C GLU A 81 -15.49 1.42 2.93
N ARG A 82 -15.88 2.26 3.90
CA ARG A 82 -17.27 2.45 4.32
C ARG A 82 -18.14 3.10 3.25
N ASP A 83 -17.59 4.06 2.51
CA ASP A 83 -18.33 4.77 1.45
C ASP A 83 -18.60 3.88 0.23
N MET A 84 -17.78 2.83 0.04
CA MET A 84 -17.85 1.97 -1.13
C MET A 84 -18.55 0.63 -0.88
N MET A 85 -18.55 0.13 0.36
CA MET A 85 -19.23 -1.12 0.76
C MET A 85 -20.72 -0.90 0.97
#